data_AF-X1G9R6-F1
#
_entry.id   AF-X1G9R6-F1
#
_cell.length_a   1.000
_cell.length_b   1.000
_cell.length_c   1.000
_cell.angle_alpha   90.00
_cell.angle_beta   90.00
_cell.angle_gamma   90.00
#
_symmetry.space_group_name_H-M   'P 1'
#
loop_
_entity.id
_entity.type
_entity.pdbx_description
1 polymer ?
#
loop_
_entity_poly.entity_id
_entity_poly.type
_entity_poly.pdbx_seq_one_letter_code
_entity_poly.pdbx_strand_id
1 'polypeptide(L)'
;MKEIKMRPNIGEHDYNFKVKNLSKFLEEGNQVKVTIMFRGREMRYLDSGRELLERITKHTEEIAKVVKEPKLEGRNMILVLMPK
;
A
#
# COMPACT_ATOMS: atom_id res chain seq x y z
N MET A 1 -4.77 -5.30 13.35
CA MET A 1 -3.95 -4.82 12.21
C MET A 1 -4.24 -5.70 10.99
N LYS A 2 -4.71 -5.10 9.88
CA LYS A 2 -4.97 -5.78 8.61
C LYS A 2 -3.78 -5.60 7.68
N GLU A 3 -3.50 -6.58 6.84
CA GLU A 3 -2.39 -6.53 5.88
C GLU A 3 -2.92 -6.69 4.46
N ILE A 4 -2.48 -5.81 3.56
CA ILE A 4 -2.78 -5.85 2.13
C ILE A 4 -1.47 -6.01 1.37
N LYS A 5 -1.38 -7.09 0.59
CA LYS A 5 -0.22 -7.40 -0.23
C LYS A 5 -0.52 -7.10 -1.69
N MET A 6 0.44 -6.45 -2.34
CA MET A 6 0.40 -6.08 -3.76
C MET A 6 1.71 -6.44 -4.45
N ARG A 7 1.69 -6.42 -5.77
CA ARG A 7 2.85 -6.62 -6.63
C ARG A 7 3.11 -5.34 -7.43
N PRO A 8 4.36 -5.06 -7.84
CA PRO A 8 4.69 -3.83 -8.57
C PRO A 8 3.99 -3.74 -9.94
N ASN A 9 3.62 -4.88 -10.53
CA ASN A 9 2.93 -4.98 -11.82
C ASN A 9 1.42 -5.25 -11.66
N ILE A 10 0.80 -4.73 -10.60
CA ILE A 10 -0.65 -4.88 -10.37
C ILE A 10 -1.45 -4.22 -11.49
N GLY A 11 -2.47 -4.91 -12.00
CA GLY A 11 -3.40 -4.34 -12.98
C GLY A 11 -4.39 -3.36 -12.32
N GLU A 12 -4.95 -2.44 -13.10
CA GLU A 12 -5.84 -1.39 -12.60
C GLU A 12 -7.07 -1.95 -11.84
N HIS A 13 -7.67 -3.02 -12.36
CA HIS A 13 -8.81 -3.66 -11.70
C HIS A 13 -8.47 -4.22 -10.30
N ASP A 14 -7.33 -4.91 -10.17
CA ASP A 14 -6.90 -5.46 -8.88
C ASP A 14 -6.47 -4.34 -7.92
N TYR A 15 -5.79 -3.30 -8.43
CA TYR A 15 -5.46 -2.12 -7.65
C TYR A 15 -6.72 -1.49 -7.04
N ASN A 16 -7.73 -1.22 -7.86
CA ASN A 16 -8.99 -0.60 -7.41
C ASN A 16 -9.70 -1.48 -6.37
N PHE A 17 -9.73 -2.80 -6.56
CA PHE A 17 -10.30 -3.72 -5.57
C PHE A 17 -9.56 -3.69 -4.24
N LYS A 18 -8.22 -3.65 -4.27
CA LYS A 18 -7.40 -3.60 -3.05
C LYS A 18 -7.54 -2.26 -2.33
N VAL A 19 -7.58 -1.14 -3.05
CA VAL A 19 -7.81 0.20 -2.47
C VAL A 19 -9.18 0.27 -1.82
N LYS A 20 -10.23 -0.26 -2.45
CA LYS A 20 -11.57 -0.32 -1.85
C LYS A 20 -11.58 -1.09 -0.53
N ASN A 21 -10.90 -2.23 -0.47
CA ASN A 21 -10.77 -3.01 0.77
C ASN A 21 -9.93 -2.28 1.83
N LEU A 22 -8.89 -1.56 1.40
CA LEU A 22 -8.07 -0.74 2.27
C LEU A 22 -8.90 0.37 2.93
N SER A 23 -9.69 1.11 2.16
CA SER A 23 -10.58 2.15 2.68
C SER A 23 -11.59 1.55 3.65
N LYS A 24 -12.21 0.42 3.30
CA LYS A 24 -13.15 -0.27 4.20
C LYS A 24 -12.51 -0.63 5.54
N PHE A 25 -11.29 -1.18 5.56
CA PHE A 25 -10.61 -1.51 6.81
C PHE A 25 -10.30 -0.28 7.67
N LEU A 26 -9.93 0.83 7.04
CA LEU A 26 -9.69 2.10 7.73
C LEU A 26 -10.99 2.66 8.31
N GLU A 27 -12.09 2.63 7.55
CA GLU A 27 -13.41 3.04 8.04
C GLU A 27 -13.91 2.16 9.20
N GLU A 28 -13.54 0.87 9.22
CA GLU A 28 -13.79 -0.05 10.35
C GLU A 28 -12.88 0.20 11.56
N GLY A 29 -12.03 1.24 11.54
CA GLY A 29 -11.12 1.58 12.63
C GLY A 29 -9.89 0.67 12.73
N ASN A 30 -9.56 -0.09 11.68
CA ASN A 30 -8.39 -0.97 11.68
C ASN A 30 -7.16 -0.26 11.11
N GLN A 31 -6.03 -0.40 11.80
CA GLN A 31 -4.72 -0.10 11.21
C GLN A 31 -4.41 -1.06 10.07
N VAL A 32 -3.97 -0.51 8.93
CA VAL A 32 -3.67 -1.25 7.70
C VAL A 32 -2.19 -1.13 7.35
N LYS A 33 -1.56 -2.26 7.02
CA LYS A 33 -0.23 -2.32 6.46
C LYS A 33 -0.30 -2.75 5.00
N VAL A 34 0.19 -1.90 4.11
CA VAL A 34 0.32 -2.20 2.68
C VAL A 34 1.74 -2.65 2.41
N THR A 35 1.89 -3.78 1.73
CA THR A 35 3.18 -4.36 1.38
C THR A 35 3.24 -4.65 -0.11
N ILE A 36 4.17 -4.03 -0.81
CA ILE A 36 4.53 -4.36 -2.18
C ILE A 36 5.69 -5.35 -2.14
N MET A 37 5.48 -6.55 -2.68
CA MET A 37 6.51 -7.59 -2.70
C MET A 37 7.21 -7.59 -4.06
N PHE A 38 8.53 -7.46 -4.06
CA PHE A 38 9.36 -7.57 -5.25
C PHE A 38 10.01 -8.96 -5.30
N ARG A 39 9.97 -9.66 -6.45
CA ARG A 39 10.69 -10.93 -6.64
C ARG A 39 11.84 -10.77 -7.63
N GLY A 40 13.02 -11.24 -7.22
CA GLY A 40 14.19 -11.40 -8.10
C GLY A 40 14.52 -10.13 -8.90
N ARG A 41 14.28 -10.17 -10.22
CA ARG A 41 14.56 -9.09 -11.18
C ARG A 41 13.53 -7.95 -11.16
N GLU A 42 12.57 -7.96 -10.24
CA GLU A 42 11.56 -6.92 -10.10
C GLU A 42 12.02 -5.71 -9.27
N MET A 43 13.24 -5.74 -8.71
CA MET A 43 13.86 -4.59 -8.03
C MET A 43 14.03 -3.36 -8.96
N ARG A 44 13.95 -3.53 -10.28
CA ARG A 44 13.93 -2.40 -11.23
C ARG A 44 12.62 -1.62 -11.23
N TYR A 45 11.55 -2.15 -10.63
CA TYR A 45 10.24 -1.52 -10.53
C TYR A 45 10.03 -0.85 -9.15
N LEU A 46 11.12 -0.54 -8.44
CA LEU A 46 11.04 0.13 -7.14
C LEU A 46 10.32 1.47 -7.24
N ASP A 47 10.60 2.26 -8.29
CA ASP A 47 9.91 3.52 -8.57
C ASP A 47 8.41 3.32 -8.78
N SER A 48 8.01 2.33 -9.57
CA SER A 48 6.59 2.00 -9.77
C SER A 48 5.92 1.57 -8.47
N GLY A 49 6.60 0.79 -7.62
CA GLY A 49 6.08 0.42 -6.30
C GLY A 49 5.92 1.62 -5.38
N ARG A 50 6.87 2.55 -5.40
CA ARG A 50 6.80 3.79 -4.64
C ARG A 50 5.61 4.64 -5.10
N GLU A 51 5.46 4.83 -6.41
CA GLU A 51 4.35 5.58 -7.00
C GLU A 51 2.98 4.99 -6.60
N LEU A 52 2.85 3.66 -6.62
CA LEU A 52 1.64 2.98 -6.15
C LEU A 52 1.31 3.30 -4.69
N LEU A 53 2.31 3.27 -3.80
CA LEU A 53 2.10 3.59 -2.39
C LEU A 53 1.77 5.06 -2.18
N GLU A 54 2.44 5.97 -2.89
CA GLU A 54 2.12 7.41 -2.84
C GLU A 54 0.70 7.68 -3.33
N ARG A 55 0.24 6.96 -4.37
CA ARG A 55 -1.14 7.06 -4.87
C ARG A 55 -2.15 6.57 -3.84
N ILE A 56 -1.85 5.50 -3.10
CA ILE A 56 -2.68 5.00 -1.99
C ILE A 56 -2.72 6.01 -0.85
N THR A 57 -1.58 6.60 -0.48
CA THR A 57 -1.50 7.63 0.56
C THR A 57 -2.39 8.81 0.22
N LYS A 58 -2.29 9.35 -1.02
CA LYS A 58 -3.14 10.46 -1.47
C LYS A 58 -4.63 10.09 -1.46
N HIS A 59 -4.98 8.89 -1.90
CA HIS A 59 -6.38 8.43 -1.92
C HIS A 59 -6.98 8.25 -0.51
N THR A 60 -6.14 8.03 0.50
CA THR A 60 -6.57 7.76 1.88
C THR A 60 -6.25 8.89 2.84
N GLU A 61 -5.77 10.03 2.33
CA GLU A 61 -5.38 11.19 3.14
C GLU A 61 -6.54 11.74 3.97
N GLU A 62 -7.78 11.65 3.49
CA GLU A 62 -8.96 12.13 4.21
C GLU A 62 -9.37 11.21 5.38
N ILE A 63 -9.18 9.89 5.24
CA ILE A 63 -9.67 8.87 6.20
C ILE A 63 -8.57 8.25 7.06
N ALA A 64 -7.30 8.48 6.73
CA ALA A 64 -6.17 7.85 7.40
C ALA A 64 -4.96 8.79 7.55
N LYS A 65 -4.12 8.46 8.53
CA LYS A 65 -2.82 9.08 8.78
C LYS A 65 -1.71 8.09 8.46
N VAL A 66 -0.67 8.56 7.79
CA VAL A 66 0.55 7.78 7.56
C VAL A 66 1.32 7.67 8.87
N VAL A 67 1.52 6.45 9.35
CA VAL A 67 2.35 6.15 10.53
C VAL A 67 3.78 5.85 10.11
N LYS A 68 3.93 5.10 9.01
CA LYS A 68 5.22 4.73 8.43
C LYS A 68 5.15 5.01 6.94
N GLU A 69 5.99 5.95 6.50
CA GLU A 69 6.14 6.29 5.09
C GLU A 69 6.59 5.08 4.25
N PRO A 70 6.34 5.10 2.93
CA PRO A 70 6.78 4.06 2.01
C PRO A 70 8.28 3.80 2.13
N LYS A 71 8.66 2.66 2.71
CA LYS A 71 10.07 2.30 2.93
C LYS A 71 10.36 0.91 2.43
N LEU A 72 11.50 0.75 1.75
CA LEU A 72 12.00 -0.56 1.35
C LEU A 72 12.62 -1.28 2.56
N GLU A 73 12.06 -2.43 2.90
CA GLU A 73 12.56 -3.36 3.91
C GLU A 73 12.85 -4.71 3.23
N GLY A 74 14.13 -4.90 2.87
CA GLY A 74 14.60 -6.07 2.12
C GLY A 74 14.02 -6.09 0.70
N ARG A 75 13.18 -7.09 0.41
CA ARG A 75 12.51 -7.25 -0.89
C ARG A 75 11.05 -6.75 -0.90
N ASN A 76 10.66 -6.02 0.14
CA ASN A 76 9.30 -5.54 0.31
C ASN A 76 9.30 -4.04 0.54
N MET A 77 8.40 -3.30 -0.09
CA MET A 77 8.16 -1.90 0.27
C MET A 77 6.88 -1.81 1.09
N ILE A 78 6.97 -1.15 2.24
CA ILE A 78 5.94 -1.18 3.27
C ILE A 78 5.46 0.24 3.55
N LEU A 79 4.14 0.39 3.62
CA LEU A 79 3.42 1.59 4.06
C LEU A 79 2.48 1.18 5.20
N VAL A 80 2.41 1.99 6.26
CA VAL A 80 1.49 1.75 7.37
C VAL A 80 0.58 2.95 7.55
N LEU A 81 -0.72 2.69 7.51
CA LEU A 81 -1.80 3.65 7.65
C LEU A 81 -2.58 3.34 8.93
N MET A 82 -2.89 4.38 9.69
CA MET A 82 -3.86 4.33 10.79
C MET A 82 -5.11 5.11 10.41
N PRO A 83 -6.30 4.62 10.80
CA PRO A 83 -7.52 5.40 10.61
C PRO A 83 -7.44 6.71 11.39
N LYS A 84 -8.06 7.76 10.84
CA LYS A 84 -8.24 9.03 11.55
C LYS A 84 -9.36 8.94 12.58
#